data_AF-A0A924U315-F1
#
_entry.id   AF-A0A924U315-F1
#
_cell.length_a   1.000
_cell.length_b   1.000
_cell.length_c   1.000
_cell.angle_alpha   90.00
_cell.angle_beta   90.00
_cell.angle_gamma   90.00
#
_symmetry.space_group_name_H-M   'P 1'
#
loop_
_entity.id
_entity.type
_entity.pdbx_description
1 polymer ?
#
loop_
_entity_poly.entity_id
_entity_poly.type
_entity_poly.pdbx_seq_one_letter_code
_entity_poly.pdbx_strand_id
1 'polypeptide(L)'
;MKRMLINATQPEERRLAIVDGQKLMDFETEIEGREQRKGNIYKAVVTRVEPSLEACFVDYGEARHGFLPFKEISKTYFREGASVRDARIQDVISNGTELLVQVEKEERGNKGAAL
;
A
#
# COMPACT_ATOMS: atom_id res chain seq x y z
N MET A 1 -16.92 11.42 29.86
CA MET A 1 -16.12 12.24 28.91
C MET A 1 -15.19 11.29 28.19
N LYS A 2 -15.27 11.28 26.86
CA LYS A 2 -14.42 10.44 26.02
C LYS A 2 -13.00 11.02 25.95
N ARG A 3 -12.00 10.18 26.15
CA ARG A 3 -10.57 10.55 26.14
C ARG A 3 -9.78 9.50 25.37
N MET A 4 -8.73 9.95 24.69
CA MET A 4 -7.72 9.10 24.07
C MET A 4 -6.46 9.16 24.94
N LEU A 5 -5.98 8.01 25.41
CA LEU A 5 -4.76 7.87 26.21
C LEU A 5 -3.69 7.20 25.35
N ILE A 6 -2.53 7.82 25.23
CA ILE A 6 -1.39 7.29 24.47
C ILE A 6 -0.25 7.05 25.46
N ASN A 7 0.27 5.83 25.50
CA ASN A 7 1.48 5.50 26.24
C ASN A 7 2.56 5.01 25.29
N ALA A 8 3.59 5.83 25.14
CA ALA A 8 4.77 5.56 24.32
C ALA A 8 6.07 5.65 25.14
N THR A 9 6.01 5.33 26.45
CA THR A 9 7.18 5.36 27.33
C THR A 9 8.17 4.25 26.99
N GLN A 10 7.65 3.09 26.57
CA GLN A 10 8.43 1.95 26.12
C GLN A 10 8.64 2.06 24.61
N PRO A 11 9.87 1.97 24.08
CA PRO A 11 10.10 2.03 22.64
C PRO A 11 9.58 0.78 21.91
N GLU A 12 9.55 -0.38 22.58
CA GLU A 12 9.17 -1.67 21.99
C GLU A 12 7.65 -1.81 21.80
N GLU A 13 6.86 -1.02 22.53
CA GLU A 13 5.40 -1.11 22.56
C GLU A 13 4.76 0.28 22.74
N ARG A 14 3.87 0.65 21.81
CA ARG A 14 3.01 1.83 21.96
C ARG A 14 1.58 1.39 22.18
N ARG A 15 0.92 1.99 23.17
CA ARG A 15 -0.44 1.65 23.56
C ARG A 15 -1.37 2.83 23.38
N LEU A 16 -2.51 2.60 22.75
CA LEU A 16 -3.59 3.57 22.61
C LEU A 16 -4.85 3.01 23.27
N ALA A 17 -5.49 3.81 24.12
CA ALA A 17 -6.77 3.45 24.74
C ALA A 17 -7.80 4.56 24.52
N ILE A 18 -9.00 4.18 24.09
CA ILE A 18 -10.17 5.08 24.09
C ILE A 18 -10.98 4.75 25.35
N VAL A 19 -11.22 5.75 26.18
CA VAL A 19 -11.97 5.59 27.44
C VAL A 19 -13.15 6.57 27.50
N ASP A 20 -14.26 6.16 28.11
CA ASP A 20 -15.33 7.08 28.52
C ASP A 20 -15.43 7.09 30.05
N GLY A 21 -14.99 8.18 30.68
CA GLY A 21 -14.77 8.18 32.12
C GLY A 21 -13.70 7.16 32.48
N GLN A 22 -14.01 6.20 33.35
CA GLN A 22 -13.09 5.12 33.75
C GLN A 22 -13.32 3.81 32.97
N LYS A 23 -14.27 3.79 32.01
CA LYS A 23 -14.58 2.60 31.22
C LYS A 23 -13.70 2.57 29.97
N LEU A 24 -12.95 1.49 29.78
CA LEU A 24 -12.23 1.20 28.53
C LEU A 24 -13.24 0.85 27.44
N MET A 25 -13.13 1.54 26.32
CA MET A 25 -13.99 1.34 25.14
C MET A 25 -13.23 0.61 24.04
N ASP A 26 -11.98 0.98 23.81
CA ASP A 26 -11.13 0.39 22.78
C ASP A 26 -9.66 0.43 23.20
N PHE A 27 -8.86 -0.51 22.71
CA PHE A 27 -7.44 -0.65 23.04
C PHE A 27 -6.67 -1.22 21.85
N GLU A 28 -5.66 -0.48 21.40
CA GLU A 28 -4.74 -0.88 20.34
C GLU A 28 -3.32 -0.92 20.91
N THR A 29 -2.52 -1.87 20.44
CA THR A 29 -1.07 -1.92 20.72
C THR A 29 -0.29 -2.05 19.42
N GLU A 30 0.77 -1.27 19.30
CA GLU A 30 1.73 -1.33 18.20
C GLU A 30 3.04 -1.87 18.76
N ILE A 31 3.49 -3.02 18.25
CA ILE A 31 4.73 -3.68 18.65
C ILE A 31 5.77 -3.44 17.56
N GLU A 32 6.96 -3.01 17.96
CA GLU A 32 8.09 -2.79 17.03
C GLU A 32 8.42 -4.08 16.25
N GLY A 33 8.61 -3.94 14.93
CA GLY A 33 8.92 -5.04 14.02
C GLY A 33 7.73 -5.92 13.63
N ARG A 34 6.52 -5.60 14.10
CA ARG A 34 5.26 -6.23 13.67
C ARG A 34 4.28 -5.21 13.08
N GLU A 35 4.82 -4.12 12.52
CA GLU A 35 4.02 -3.09 11.90
C GLU A 35 3.27 -3.66 10.70
N GLN A 36 1.95 -3.56 10.73
CA GLN A 36 1.13 -3.88 9.57
C GLN A 36 1.29 -2.78 8.54
N ARG A 37 1.60 -3.16 7.30
CA ARG A 37 1.75 -2.24 6.17
C ARG A 37 0.53 -2.20 5.29
N LYS A 38 -0.42 -3.11 5.50
CA LYS A 38 -1.71 -3.09 4.80
C LYS A 38 -2.37 -1.72 4.99
N GLY A 39 -2.74 -1.09 3.89
CA GLY A 39 -3.37 0.22 3.84
C GLY A 39 -2.40 1.39 3.72
N ASN A 40 -1.08 1.18 3.90
CA ASN A 40 -0.07 2.21 3.66
C ASN A 40 -0.11 2.67 2.21
N ILE A 41 0.17 3.97 2.00
CA ILE A 41 0.19 4.61 0.69
C ILE A 41 1.60 5.11 0.41
N TYR A 42 2.12 4.81 -0.78
CA TYR A 42 3.47 5.15 -1.20
C TYR A 42 3.42 5.87 -2.55
N LYS A 43 4.42 6.73 -2.78
CA LYS A 43 4.81 7.11 -4.13
C LYS A 43 5.75 6.02 -4.65
N ALA A 44 5.35 5.37 -5.73
CA ALA A 44 6.08 4.26 -6.33
C ALA A 44 6.47 4.56 -7.78
N VAL A 45 7.45 3.84 -8.29
CA VAL A 45 7.92 3.94 -9.67
C VAL A 45 7.76 2.59 -10.35
N VAL A 46 7.12 2.56 -11.52
CA VAL A 46 7.01 1.33 -12.33
C VAL A 46 8.41 0.91 -12.77
N THR A 47 8.86 -0.26 -12.34
CA THR A 47 10.16 -0.81 -12.71
C THR A 47 10.07 -1.69 -13.95
N ARG A 48 8.95 -2.41 -14.11
CA ARG A 48 8.74 -3.34 -15.22
C ARG A 48 7.27 -3.56 -15.52
N VAL A 49 6.87 -3.37 -16.77
CA VAL A 49 5.56 -3.78 -17.29
C VAL A 49 5.62 -5.23 -17.78
N GLU A 50 4.66 -6.06 -17.38
CA GLU A 50 4.56 -7.48 -17.73
C GLU A 50 3.21 -7.81 -18.40
N PRO A 51 3.14 -7.75 -19.76
CA PRO A 51 1.89 -7.96 -20.50
C PRO A 51 1.26 -9.33 -20.27
N SER A 52 2.09 -10.38 -20.14
CA SER A 52 1.62 -11.75 -19.92
C SER A 52 0.84 -11.92 -18.61
N LEU A 53 1.08 -11.05 -17.64
CA LEU A 53 0.37 -11.04 -16.35
C LEU A 53 -0.72 -9.96 -16.29
N GLU A 54 -0.86 -9.15 -17.35
CA GLU A 54 -1.63 -7.91 -17.35
C GLU A 54 -1.35 -7.06 -16.10
N ALA A 55 -0.07 -6.86 -15.79
CA ALA A 55 0.36 -6.21 -14.54
C ALA A 55 1.70 -5.50 -14.71
N CYS A 56 2.04 -4.66 -13.74
CA CYS A 56 3.37 -4.08 -13.62
C CYS A 56 3.94 -4.30 -12.23
N PHE A 57 5.27 -4.31 -12.15
CA PHE A 57 6.00 -4.30 -10.90
C PHE A 57 6.44 -2.87 -10.60
N VAL A 58 6.30 -2.47 -9.33
CA VAL A 58 6.64 -1.12 -8.88
C VAL A 58 7.62 -1.18 -7.72
N ASP A 59 8.58 -0.27 -7.72
CA ASP A 59 9.42 0.02 -6.57
C ASP A 59 8.70 1.07 -5.71
N TYR A 60 8.42 0.71 -4.46
CA TYR A 60 7.75 1.57 -3.48
C TYR A 60 8.61 1.76 -2.22
N GLY A 61 9.91 1.44 -2.30
CA GLY A 61 10.88 1.59 -1.20
C GLY A 61 11.10 0.34 -0.35
N GLU A 62 10.50 -0.79 -0.72
CA GLU A 62 10.66 -2.06 -0.01
C GLU A 62 11.60 -3.03 -0.75
N ALA A 63 12.10 -4.02 -0.01
CA ALA A 63 13.06 -5.00 -0.53
C ALA A 63 12.54 -5.79 -1.74
N ARG A 64 11.22 -6.00 -1.85
CA ARG A 64 10.59 -6.63 -3.00
C ARG A 64 9.69 -5.62 -3.72
N HIS A 65 9.74 -5.64 -5.04
CA HIS A 65 8.82 -4.84 -5.84
C HIS A 65 7.38 -5.30 -5.61
N GLY A 66 6.48 -4.34 -5.54
CA GLY A 66 5.05 -4.60 -5.44
C GLY A 66 4.48 -5.04 -6.78
N PHE A 67 3.40 -5.80 -6.74
CA PHE A 67 2.66 -6.28 -7.90
C PHE A 67 1.38 -5.46 -8.05
N LEU A 68 1.26 -4.72 -9.15
CA LEU A 68 0.10 -3.87 -9.45
C LEU A 68 -0.60 -4.38 -10.72
N PRO A 69 -1.77 -5.04 -10.57
CA PRO A 69 -2.57 -5.52 -11.71
C PRO A 69 -3.12 -4.35 -12.53
N PHE A 70 -3.22 -4.52 -13.86
CA PHE A 70 -3.73 -3.50 -14.76
C PHE A 70 -5.13 -3.00 -14.39
N LYS A 71 -6.01 -3.91 -13.96
CA LYS A 71 -7.38 -3.60 -13.52
C LYS A 71 -7.47 -2.67 -12.30
N GLU A 72 -6.41 -2.58 -11.50
CA GLU A 72 -6.34 -1.71 -10.31
C GLU A 72 -5.71 -0.34 -10.64
N ILE A 73 -5.21 -0.12 -11.85
CA ILE A 73 -4.58 1.14 -12.25
C ILE A 73 -5.67 2.15 -12.66
N SER A 74 -5.73 3.27 -11.94
CA SER A 74 -6.60 4.38 -12.32
C SER A 74 -6.26 4.90 -13.73
N LYS A 75 -7.30 5.15 -14.53
CA LYS A 75 -7.18 5.72 -15.89
C LYS A 75 -6.47 7.06 -15.93
N THR A 76 -6.40 7.78 -14.81
CA THR A 76 -5.64 9.03 -14.67
C THR A 76 -4.14 8.85 -14.88
N TYR A 77 -3.62 7.63 -14.70
CA TYR A 77 -2.21 7.31 -14.93
C TYR A 77 -1.94 6.78 -16.34
N PHE A 78 -2.97 6.65 -17.19
CA PHE A 78 -2.77 6.18 -18.55
C PHE A 78 -2.11 7.28 -19.38
N ARG A 79 -1.26 6.89 -20.32
CA ARG A 79 -0.71 7.83 -21.32
C ARG A 79 -1.85 8.58 -22.03
N GLU A 80 -1.62 9.87 -22.28
CA GLU A 80 -2.57 10.70 -23.03
C GLU A 80 -2.87 10.11 -24.41
N GLY A 81 -4.13 10.15 -24.83
CA GLY A 81 -4.57 9.62 -26.11
C GLY A 81 -4.76 8.09 -26.17
N ALA A 82 -4.53 7.36 -25.07
CA ALA A 82 -4.79 5.93 -25.01
C ALA A 82 -6.29 5.61 -25.16
N SER A 83 -6.64 4.71 -26.08
CA SER A 83 -8.00 4.17 -26.19
C SER A 83 -8.31 3.27 -25.00
N VAL A 84 -9.20 3.72 -24.12
CA VAL A 84 -9.57 3.00 -22.89
C VAL A 84 -10.28 1.67 -23.17
N ARG A 85 -10.93 1.52 -24.33
CA ARG A 85 -11.79 0.38 -24.65
C ARG A 85 -11.01 -0.90 -24.95
N ASP A 86 -9.84 -0.77 -25.57
CA ASP A 86 -8.98 -1.88 -25.99
C ASP A 86 -7.56 -1.75 -25.40
N ALA A 87 -7.45 -1.00 -24.30
CA ALA A 87 -6.18 -0.72 -23.65
C ALA A 87 -5.54 -2.01 -23.13
N ARG A 88 -4.28 -2.24 -23.52
CA ARG A 88 -3.39 -3.20 -22.88
C ARG A 88 -2.37 -2.45 -22.04
N ILE A 89 -1.86 -3.08 -20.98
CA ILE A 89 -0.99 -2.38 -20.03
C ILE A 89 0.26 -1.77 -20.68
N GLN A 90 0.89 -2.45 -21.65
CA GLN A 90 2.06 -1.94 -22.38
C GLN A 90 1.78 -0.69 -23.23
N ASP A 91 0.53 -0.51 -23.63
CA ASP A 91 0.12 0.61 -24.46
C ASP A 91 -0.09 1.86 -23.59
N VAL A 92 -0.43 1.69 -22.30
CA VAL A 92 -0.90 2.79 -21.43
C VAL A 92 -0.01 3.08 -20.22
N ILE A 93 0.88 2.17 -19.82
CA ILE A 93 1.85 2.34 -18.72
C ILE A 93 3.28 2.12 -19.23
N SER A 94 4.25 2.85 -18.67
CA SER A 94 5.67 2.77 -19.03
C SER A 94 6.52 2.43 -17.81
N ASN A 95 7.70 1.86 -18.04
CA ASN A 95 8.75 1.88 -17.02
C ASN A 95 9.10 3.34 -16.70
N GLY A 96 9.34 3.64 -15.43
CA GLY A 96 9.58 4.99 -14.92
C GLY A 96 8.32 5.80 -14.61
N THR A 97 7.12 5.31 -14.94
CA THR A 97 5.87 5.99 -14.53
C THR A 97 5.77 6.03 -13.02
N GLU A 98 5.58 7.22 -12.45
CA GLU A 98 5.33 7.40 -11.03
C GLU A 98 3.84 7.22 -10.71
N LEU A 99 3.53 6.49 -9.66
CA LEU A 99 2.17 6.14 -9.24
C LEU A 99 2.03 6.37 -7.73
N LEU A 100 0.86 6.82 -7.28
CA LEU A 100 0.45 6.59 -5.89
C LEU A 100 -0.16 5.20 -5.81
N VAL A 101 0.35 4.38 -4.90
CA VAL A 101 -0.07 2.99 -4.70
C VAL A 101 -0.46 2.77 -3.24
N GLN A 102 -1.37 1.83 -2.99
CA GLN A 102 -1.78 1.44 -1.65
C GLN A 102 -1.55 -0.05 -1.45
N VAL A 103 -0.99 -0.46 -0.31
CA VAL A 103 -0.80 -1.89 -0.03
C VAL A 103 -2.15 -2.54 0.30
N GLU A 104 -2.69 -3.36 -0.61
CA GLU A 104 -3.91 -4.14 -0.38
C GLU A 104 -3.62 -5.42 0.40
N LYS A 105 -2.52 -6.11 0.04
CA LYS A 105 -2.06 -7.34 0.69
C LYS A 105 -0.56 -7.30 0.91
N GLU A 106 -0.13 -7.66 2.12
CA GLU A 106 1.28 -7.71 2.49
C GLU A 106 2.05 -8.78 1.73
N GLU A 107 3.38 -8.67 1.78
CA GLU A 107 4.28 -9.67 1.21
C GLU A 107 4.00 -11.06 1.80
N ARG A 108 3.99 -12.07 0.94
CA ARG A 108 3.76 -13.46 1.37
C ARG A 108 4.83 -14.38 0.81
N GLY A 109 5.66 -14.91 1.70
CA GLY A 109 6.75 -15.81 1.34
C GLY A 109 7.70 -15.11 0.37
N ASN A 110 7.75 -15.59 -0.88
CA ASN A 110 8.60 -15.01 -1.92
C ASN A 110 7.93 -13.98 -2.83
N LYS A 111 6.64 -13.67 -2.61
CA LYS A 111 5.89 -12.70 -3.40
C LYS A 111 5.91 -11.33 -2.74
N GLY A 112 6.18 -10.29 -3.53
CA GLY A 112 6.00 -8.91 -3.08
C GLY A 112 4.54 -8.59 -2.77
N ALA A 113 4.30 -7.41 -2.20
CA ALA A 113 2.98 -6.94 -1.82
C ALA A 113 2.07 -6.78 -3.05
N ALA A 114 0.77 -7.03 -2.87
CA ALA A 114 -0.22 -6.64 -3.87
C ALA A 114 -0.67 -5.20 -3.59
N LEU A 115 -0.65 -4.40 -4.65
CA LEU A 115 -0.93 -2.97 -4.63
C LEU A 115 -2.18 -2.62 -5.44
#